data_AF-A0A0D2W2P6-F1
#
_entry.id   AF-A0A0D2W2P6-F1
#
_cell.length_a   1.000
_cell.length_b   1.000
_cell.length_c   1.000
_cell.angle_alpha   90.00
_cell.angle_beta   90.00
_cell.angle_gamma   90.00
#
_symmetry.space_group_name_H-M   'P 1'
#
loop_
_entity.id
_entity.type
_entity.pdbx_description
1 polymer ?
#
loop_
_entity_poly.entity_id
_entity_poly.type
_entity_poly.pdbx_seq_one_letter_code
_entity_poly.pdbx_strand_id
1 'polypeptide(L)' 'MGFEKGASLLEDLVEKAGGCAVMDGGFATQLESHGASINDPLWSALCLIKDPHLIKQVHLEHLEAGADILVTSSY' A
#
# COMPACT_ATOMS: atom_id res chain seq x y z
N MET A 1 18.47 34.89 -10.65
CA MET A 1 17.83 33.83 -11.45
C MET A 1 17.52 32.70 -10.49
N GLY A 2 16.35 32.77 -9.84
CA GLY A 2 15.96 31.80 -8.82
C GLY A 2 15.45 30.54 -9.51
N PHE A 3 15.96 29.38 -9.09
CA PHE A 3 15.29 28.12 -9.38
C PHE A 3 13.93 28.20 -8.67
N GLU A 4 12.84 28.20 -9.42
CA GLU A 4 11.55 27.88 -8.82
C GLU A 4 11.66 26.44 -8.30
N LYS A 5 11.65 26.32 -6.97
CA LYS A 5 11.62 25.04 -6.30
C LYS A 5 10.18 24.53 -6.43
N GLY A 6 9.84 24.00 -7.61
CA GLY A 6 8.60 23.24 -7.78
C GLY A 6 8.65 22.10 -6.77
N ALA A 7 7.70 22.08 -5.83
CA ALA A 7 7.64 21.03 -4.84
C ALA A 7 7.63 19.68 -5.57
N SER A 8 8.52 18.79 -5.17
CA SER A 8 8.52 17.44 -5.70
C SER A 8 7.24 16.72 -5.28
N LEU A 9 6.78 15.75 -6.08
CA LEU A 9 5.58 14.96 -5.77
C LEU A 9 5.60 14.35 -4.35
N LEU A 10 6.80 14.04 -3.86
CA LEU A 10 6.99 13.52 -2.51
C LEU A 10 6.85 14.62 -1.44
N GLU A 11 7.45 15.80 -1.65
CA GLU A 11 7.29 16.94 -0.73
C GLU A 11 5.81 17.33 -0.64
N ASP A 12 5.11 17.40 -1.77
CA ASP A 12 3.66 17.68 -1.83
C ASP A 12 2.83 16.64 -1.07
N LEU A 13 3.17 15.35 -1.20
CA LEU A 13 2.47 14.27 -0.50
C LEU A 13 2.66 14.38 1.02
N VAL A 14 3.89 14.60 1.47
CA VAL A 14 4.21 14.72 2.90
C VAL A 14 3.56 15.96 3.50
N GLU A 15 3.53 17.08 2.78
CA GLU A 15 2.83 18.29 3.23
C GLU A 15 1.32 18.04 3.38
N LYS A 16 0.69 17.41 2.38
CA LYS A 16 -0.76 17.07 2.43
C LYS A 16 -1.11 16.07 3.53
N ALA A 17 -0.20 15.19 3.90
CA ALA A 17 -0.35 14.25 5.01
C ALA A 17 -0.16 14.91 6.40
N GLY A 18 0.12 16.22 6.47
CA GLY A 18 0.32 16.93 7.74
C GLY A 18 1.76 16.93 8.24
N GLY A 19 2.74 16.75 7.34
CA GLY A 19 4.17 16.79 7.63
C GLY A 19 4.81 15.42 7.89
N CYS A 20 4.02 14.35 7.92
CA CYS A 20 4.49 12.97 8.01
C CYS A 20 3.50 12.06 7.29
N ALA A 21 3.99 11.22 6.37
CA ALA A 21 3.15 10.26 5.65
C ALA A 21 3.29 8.86 6.29
N VAL A 22 2.15 8.19 6.47
CA VAL A 22 2.06 6.84 7.05
C VAL A 22 2.03 5.82 5.91
N MET A 23 2.87 4.79 6.00
CA MET A 23 2.83 3.65 5.07
C MET A 23 1.89 2.56 5.59
N ASP A 24 1.43 1.72 4.68
CA ASP A 24 0.68 0.50 5.00
C ASP A 24 1.53 -0.52 5.80
N GLY A 25 0.83 -1.58 6.25
CA GLY A 25 1.36 -2.61 7.14
C GLY A 25 1.59 -3.95 6.44
N GLY A 26 1.63 -5.01 7.24
CA GLY A 26 1.89 -6.37 6.77
C GLY A 26 0.78 -6.92 5.88
N PHE A 27 1.01 -6.93 4.56
CA PHE A 27 0.03 -7.37 3.57
C PHE A 27 -0.33 -8.86 3.69
N ALA A 28 0.67 -9.72 3.92
CA ALA A 28 0.48 -11.17 4.10
C ALA A 28 -0.47 -11.48 5.27
N THR A 29 -0.20 -10.87 6.43
CA THR A 29 -0.95 -11.11 7.66
C THR A 29 -2.42 -10.74 7.51
N GLN A 30 -2.70 -9.61 6.84
CA GLN A 30 -4.09 -9.21 6.57
C GLN A 30 -4.77 -10.16 5.58
N LEU A 31 -4.09 -10.55 4.51
CA LEU A 31 -4.63 -11.54 3.55
C LEU A 31 -4.93 -12.89 4.22
N GLU A 32 -4.05 -13.39 5.09
CA GLU A 32 -4.28 -14.62 5.88
C GLU A 32 -5.50 -14.49 6.79
N SER A 33 -5.70 -13.31 7.39
CA SER A 33 -6.87 -13.03 8.24
C SER A 33 -8.19 -13.11 7.46
N HIS A 34 -8.14 -12.83 6.15
CA HIS A 34 -9.25 -12.98 5.21
C HIS A 34 -9.29 -14.33 4.49
N GLY A 35 -8.43 -15.28 4.90
CA GLY A 35 -8.45 -16.67 4.43
C GLY A 35 -7.57 -16.96 3.21
N ALA A 36 -6.70 -16.04 2.79
CA ALA A 36 -5.72 -16.32 1.74
C ALA A 36 -4.66 -17.32 2.22
N SER A 37 -4.15 -18.16 1.31
CA SER A 37 -3.07 -19.11 1.60
C SER A 37 -1.70 -18.55 1.21
N ILE A 38 -0.82 -18.35 2.20
CA ILE A 38 0.53 -17.78 2.03
C ILE A 38 1.61 -18.87 2.14
N ASN A 39 1.37 -20.03 1.53
CA ASN A 39 2.27 -21.19 1.58
C ASN A 39 3.14 -21.39 0.32
N ASP A 40 3.08 -20.44 -0.62
CA ASP A 40 3.79 -20.49 -1.90
C ASP A 40 4.77 -19.29 -2.00
N PRO A 41 6.01 -19.46 -2.48
CA PRO A 41 6.94 -18.33 -2.64
C PRO A 41 6.42 -17.19 -3.53
N LEU A 42 5.48 -17.48 -4.44
CA LEU A 42 4.83 -16.53 -5.35
C LEU A 42 3.37 -16.25 -4.95
N TRP A 43 3.06 -16.33 -3.65
CA TRP A 43 1.71 -16.13 -3.13
C TRP A 43 1.08 -14.79 -3.55
N SER A 44 1.87 -13.72 -3.69
CA SER A 44 1.42 -12.39 -4.15
C SER A 44 0.80 -12.47 -5.53
N ALA A 45 1.55 -13.06 -6.47
CA ALA A 45 1.11 -13.26 -7.84
C ALA A 45 -0.10 -14.20 -7.92
N LEU A 46 -0.10 -15.29 -7.15
CA LEU A 46 -1.23 -16.21 -7.10
C LEU A 46 -2.50 -15.54 -6.56
N CYS A 47 -2.39 -14.75 -5.50
CA CYS A 47 -3.52 -14.01 -4.92
C CYS A 47 -4.04 -12.94 -5.88
N LEU A 48 -3.15 -12.24 -6.62
CA LEU A 48 -3.54 -11.30 -7.66
C LEU A 48 -4.37 -11.95 -8.78
N ILE A 49 -4.06 -13.20 -9.14
CA ILE A 49 -4.76 -13.94 -10.21
C ILE A 49 -6.06 -14.56 -9.70
N LYS A 50 -6.03 -15.22 -8.54
CA LYS A 50 -7.16 -16.01 -8.03
C LYS A 50 -8.15 -15.18 -7.22
N ASP A 51 -7.63 -14.29 -6.37
CA ASP A 51 -8.40 -13.59 -5.34
C ASP A 51 -8.10 -12.07 -5.32
N PRO A 52 -8.21 -11.36 -6.47
CA PRO A 52 -7.88 -9.93 -6.55
C PRO A 52 -8.78 -9.05 -5.65
N HIS A 53 -9.95 -9.56 -5.25
CA HIS A 53 -10.83 -8.87 -4.32
C HIS A 53 -10.21 -8.75 -2.92
N LEU A 54 -9.45 -9.74 -2.46
CA LEU A 54 -8.75 -9.69 -1.17
C LEU A 54 -7.64 -8.64 -1.18
N ILE A 55 -6.88 -8.54 -2.28
CA ILE A 55 -5.87 -7.49 -2.49
C ILE A 55 -6.50 -6.11 -2.33
N LYS A 56 -7.63 -5.89 -3.01
CA LYS A 56 -8.37 -4.62 -2.92
C LYS A 56 -8.87 -4.36 -1.51
N GLN A 57 -9.43 -5.38 -0.85
CA GLN A 57 -9.95 -5.26 0.50
C GLN A 57 -8.86 -4.85 1.49
N VAL A 58 -7.71 -5.53 1.48
CA VAL A 58 -6.60 -5.21 2.39
C VAL A 58 -6.04 -3.81 2.13
N HIS A 59 -5.94 -3.36 0.88
CA HIS A 59 -5.55 -1.97 0.60
C HIS A 59 -6.58 -0.95 1.14
N LEU A 60 -7.87 -1.24 1.01
CA LEU A 60 -8.92 -0.38 1.57
C LEU A 60 -8.84 -0.32 3.10
N GLU A 61 -8.61 -1.45 3.77
CA GLU A 61 -8.46 -1.50 5.23
C GLU A 61 -7.26 -0.68 5.71
N HIS A 62 -6.14 -0.67 4.96
CA HIS A 62 -5.02 0.21 5.27
C HIS A 62 -5.33 1.69 5.08
N LEU A 63 -6.08 2.05 4.02
CA LEU A 63 -6.55 3.43 3.82
C LEU A 63 -7.50 3.87 4.95
N GLU A 64 -8.41 3.00 5.36
CA GLU A 64 -9.34 3.25 6.47
C GLU A 64 -8.62 3.38 7.82
N ALA A 65 -7.50 2.68 7.99
CA ALA A 65 -6.61 2.82 9.14
C ALA A 65 -5.74 4.10 9.12
N GLY A 66 -5.75 4.85 8.01
CA GLY A 66 -5.04 6.12 7.87
C GLY A 66 -3.69 6.04 7.15
N ALA A 67 -3.44 5.00 6.35
CA ALA A 67 -2.27 4.97 5.48
C ALA A 67 -2.38 6.00 4.35
N ASP A 68 -1.31 6.76 4.14
CA ASP A 68 -1.15 7.69 3.01
C ASP A 68 -0.51 7.01 1.80
N ILE A 69 0.28 5.96 2.06
CA ILE A 69 1.09 5.25 1.08
C ILE A 69 0.72 3.77 1.10
N LEU A 70 0.34 3.24 -0.07
CA LEU A 70 0.13 1.81 -0.28
C LEU A 70 1.31 1.22 -1.07
N VAL A 71 1.86 0.12 -0.59
CA VAL A 71 2.91 -0.63 -1.28
C VAL A 71 2.27 -1.70 -2.15
N THR A 72 2.64 -1.73 -3.44
CA THR A 72 2.08 -2.69 -4.38
C THR A 72 2.48 -4.13 -4.06
N SER A 73 1.55 -5.08 -4.24
CA SER A 73 1.81 -6.52 -4.11
C SER A 73 2.58 -7.09 -5.33
N SER A 74 3.79 -6.58 -5.57
CA SER A 74 4.55 -6.81 -6.82
C SER A 74 5.96 -7.39 -6.62
N TYR A 75 6.25 -7.99 -5.46
CA TYR A 75 7.50 -8.73 -5.22
C TYR A 75 7.38 -10.20 -5.65
#